data_AF-A0A261ESN5-F1
#
_entry.id   AF-A0A261ESN5-F1
#
_cell.length_a   1.000
_cell.length_b   1.000
_cell.length_c   1.000
_cell.angle_alpha   90.00
_cell.angle_beta   90.00
_cell.angle_gamma   90.00
#
_symmetry.space_group_name_H-M   'P 1'
#
loop_
_entity.id
_entity.type
_entity.pdbx_description
1 polymer ?
#
loop_
_entity_poly.entity_id
_entity_poly.type
_entity_poly.pdbx_seq_one_letter_code
_entity_poly.pdbx_strand_id
1 'polypeptide(L)'
;MSNTSRKPKHSPGGTGGQYDYKSHDISDLPVLNNPKSKRNRISLYNELDSHDKQWRWLASNLRATQPGLSADYRDQPVCTPEQEMALVEQALGSNDQPGPLVRELNKFLLNVSDAQREAERYLFERLAGLRQAIAIDPTRCYSPQLVASAVKAPVKIQRVLRLPPWNLTEHKMRVGLRYQQRVQQWQIDHHTRGLPPSHIRDQLWDENMMEFINDKIVRGVSFGGGMRLSDGRNANPHTKRPDSVKRLPDGRVYNGRKDFEVMFKRGQQVLRGERVNDLLSAGVEQKVEVQEDIPSIGVEPSAEAKLDLQALFNEVFAKDLDRKKVAKSLHLNPKMVEQWHNEWMMQNSDA
;
A
#
# COMPACT_ATOMS: atom_id res chain seq x y z
N MET A 1 -29.78 -29.53 24.35
CA MET A 1 -29.48 -29.87 22.94
C MET A 1 -30.43 -29.08 22.05
N SER A 2 -29.98 -27.99 21.43
CA SER A 2 -30.79 -27.20 20.49
C SER A 2 -30.30 -27.46 19.07
N ASN A 3 -31.10 -28.18 18.28
CA ASN A 3 -30.93 -28.34 16.85
C ASN A 3 -31.11 -26.98 16.15
N THR A 4 -30.03 -26.26 15.91
CA THR A 4 -30.03 -25.16 14.95
C THR A 4 -29.65 -25.71 13.58
N SER A 5 -30.66 -25.75 12.71
CA SER A 5 -30.57 -26.11 11.30
C SER A 5 -29.44 -25.32 10.64
N ARG A 6 -28.42 -26.01 10.09
CA ARG A 6 -27.40 -25.37 9.26
C ARG A 6 -28.11 -24.73 8.06
N LYS A 7 -27.98 -23.41 7.90
CA LYS A 7 -28.50 -22.70 6.73
C LYS A 7 -27.97 -23.35 5.44
N PRO A 8 -28.80 -23.49 4.39
CA PRO A 8 -28.38 -24.10 3.13
C PRO A 8 -27.28 -23.26 2.47
N LYS A 9 -26.35 -23.96 1.82
CA LYS A 9 -25.31 -23.38 0.96
C LYS A 9 -26.01 -22.44 -0.04
N HIS A 10 -25.52 -21.20 -0.17
CA HIS A 10 -26.11 -20.10 -0.97
C HIS A 10 -27.17 -19.20 -0.30
N SER A 11 -27.32 -19.26 1.02
CA SER A 11 -28.12 -18.25 1.74
C SER A 11 -27.46 -16.85 1.66
N PRO A 12 -28.16 -15.78 1.22
CA PRO A 12 -27.61 -14.43 1.22
C PRO A 12 -27.33 -13.99 2.65
N GLY A 13 -26.06 -13.82 3.02
CA GLY A 13 -25.63 -13.38 4.36
C GLY A 13 -24.93 -14.44 5.23
N GLY A 14 -24.64 -15.64 4.73
CA GLY A 14 -23.83 -16.63 5.45
C GLY A 14 -22.32 -16.34 5.36
N THR A 15 -21.72 -15.80 6.42
CA THR A 15 -20.27 -15.66 6.54
C THR A 15 -19.64 -16.95 7.07
N GLY A 16 -19.31 -17.85 6.16
CA GLY A 16 -18.52 -19.04 6.43
C GLY A 16 -17.45 -19.21 5.36
N GLY A 17 -16.18 -19.18 5.80
CA GLY A 17 -14.96 -19.55 5.09
C GLY A 17 -15.01 -19.72 3.57
N GLN A 18 -14.73 -18.65 2.83
CA GLN A 18 -14.23 -18.67 1.45
C GLN A 18 -13.83 -17.23 1.08
N TYR A 19 -12.58 -16.85 1.32
CA TYR A 19 -12.01 -15.61 0.74
C TYR A 19 -11.62 -15.83 -0.73
N ASP A 20 -12.49 -16.48 -1.48
CA ASP A 20 -12.54 -16.51 -2.94
C ASP A 20 -14.02 -16.37 -3.31
N TYR A 21 -14.48 -15.12 -3.37
CA TYR A 21 -15.81 -14.85 -3.92
C TYR A 21 -15.72 -15.03 -5.44
N LYS A 22 -16.18 -16.18 -5.93
CA LYS A 22 -16.65 -16.36 -7.30
C LYS A 22 -17.85 -15.41 -7.49
N SER A 23 -17.65 -14.25 -8.13
CA SER A 23 -18.76 -13.39 -8.53
C SER A 23 -19.32 -13.89 -9.85
N HIS A 24 -20.55 -14.36 -9.84
CA HIS A 24 -21.27 -14.92 -10.99
C HIS A 24 -21.81 -13.89 -11.99
N ASP A 25 -21.39 -12.62 -11.93
CA ASP A 25 -21.83 -11.56 -12.89
C ASP A 25 -20.66 -10.72 -13.45
N ILE A 26 -19.46 -11.31 -13.47
CA ILE A 26 -18.32 -10.80 -14.25
C ILE A 26 -17.77 -11.97 -15.08
N SER A 27 -18.62 -12.57 -15.90
CA SER A 27 -18.29 -13.79 -16.67
C SER A 27 -17.17 -13.59 -17.70
N ASP A 28 -16.84 -12.35 -18.07
CA ASP A 28 -15.90 -12.07 -19.16
C ASP A 28 -14.56 -11.45 -18.74
N LEU A 29 -14.35 -11.14 -17.45
CA LEU A 29 -13.01 -10.84 -16.92
C LEU A 29 -12.39 -12.13 -16.36
N PRO A 30 -11.12 -12.44 -16.65
CA PRO A 30 -10.56 -13.77 -16.42
C PRO A 30 -10.70 -14.22 -14.95
N VAL A 31 -11.41 -15.34 -14.75
CA VAL A 31 -11.50 -16.05 -13.47
C VAL A 31 -10.18 -16.76 -13.22
N LEU A 32 -9.33 -16.14 -12.39
CA LEU A 32 -7.96 -16.58 -12.08
C LEU A 32 -7.87 -17.44 -10.80
N ASN A 33 -8.75 -18.44 -10.63
CA ASN A 33 -8.90 -19.17 -9.36
C ASN A 33 -8.21 -20.55 -9.31
N ASN A 34 -6.90 -20.63 -9.61
CA ASN A 34 -6.09 -21.81 -9.28
C ASN A 34 -4.78 -21.41 -8.56
N PRO A 35 -4.56 -21.75 -7.28
CA PRO A 35 -3.38 -21.31 -6.52
C PRO A 35 -2.04 -21.88 -7.07
N LYS A 36 -2.06 -23.01 -7.79
CA LYS A 36 -0.87 -23.49 -8.55
C LYS A 36 -0.53 -22.59 -9.75
N SER A 37 -1.48 -21.78 -10.23
CA SER A 37 -1.27 -20.89 -11.39
C SER A 37 -0.55 -19.59 -11.04
N LYS A 38 -0.61 -19.10 -9.78
CA LYS A 38 0.00 -17.79 -9.43
C LYS A 38 1.52 -17.81 -9.49
N ARG A 39 2.17 -18.82 -8.90
CA ARG A 39 3.64 -18.97 -8.94
C ARG A 39 4.13 -19.24 -10.36
N ASN A 40 3.46 -20.15 -11.07
CA ASN A 40 3.79 -20.46 -12.46
C ASN A 40 3.60 -19.25 -13.38
N ARG A 41 2.57 -18.42 -13.16
CA ARG A 41 2.40 -17.14 -13.87
C ARG A 41 3.51 -16.15 -13.57
N ILE A 42 3.88 -15.97 -12.31
CA ILE A 42 4.98 -15.06 -11.95
C ILE A 42 6.27 -15.53 -12.61
N SER A 43 6.53 -16.84 -12.62
CA SER A 43 7.67 -17.43 -13.33
C SER A 43 7.62 -17.12 -14.82
N LEU A 44 6.47 -17.36 -15.48
CA LEU A 44 6.27 -17.07 -16.90
C LEU A 44 6.43 -15.58 -17.22
N TYR A 45 5.88 -14.69 -16.40
CA TYR A 45 6.03 -13.24 -16.61
C TYR A 45 7.46 -12.78 -16.43
N ASN A 46 8.18 -13.33 -15.45
CA ASN A 46 9.60 -13.04 -15.25
C ASN A 46 10.45 -13.55 -16.42
N GLU A 47 10.12 -14.73 -16.96
CA GLU A 47 10.76 -15.29 -18.15
C GLU A 47 10.51 -14.40 -19.37
N LEU A 48 9.26 -14.03 -19.65
CA LEU A 48 8.92 -13.12 -20.75
C LEU A 48 9.55 -11.72 -20.57
N ASP A 49 9.52 -11.15 -19.36
CA ASP A 49 10.17 -9.88 -19.05
C ASP A 49 11.71 -9.97 -19.20
N SER A 50 12.32 -11.16 -19.05
CA SER A 50 13.74 -11.38 -19.29
C SER A 50 14.11 -11.43 -20.77
N HIS A 51 13.18 -11.91 -21.61
CA HIS A 51 13.36 -11.95 -23.07
C HIS A 51 13.08 -10.60 -23.72
N ASP A 52 11.94 -9.98 -23.41
CA ASP A 52 11.56 -8.68 -23.95
C ASP A 52 10.62 -7.95 -22.99
N LYS A 53 11.08 -6.90 -22.30
CA LYS A 53 10.25 -6.11 -21.36
C LYS A 53 9.05 -5.42 -22.02
N GLN A 54 9.03 -5.31 -23.35
CA GLN A 54 7.96 -4.66 -24.11
C GLN A 54 6.87 -5.63 -24.55
N TRP A 55 7.01 -6.94 -24.34
CA TRP A 55 6.07 -7.97 -24.81
C TRP A 55 4.60 -7.66 -24.51
N ARG A 56 4.34 -7.11 -23.33
CA ARG A 56 2.99 -6.75 -22.87
C ARG A 56 2.40 -5.52 -23.58
N TRP A 57 3.19 -4.73 -24.29
CA TRP A 57 2.79 -3.52 -25.00
C TRP A 57 2.69 -3.71 -26.51
N LEU A 58 3.17 -4.84 -27.03
CA LEU A 58 3.12 -5.13 -28.46
C LEU A 58 1.67 -5.33 -28.91
N ALA A 59 1.23 -4.54 -29.88
CA ALA A 59 -0.12 -4.63 -30.43
C ALA A 59 -0.46 -6.03 -30.98
N SER A 60 0.55 -6.76 -31.48
CA SER A 60 0.42 -8.15 -31.94
C SER A 60 -0.02 -9.11 -30.83
N ASN A 61 0.43 -8.88 -29.60
CA ASN A 61 0.12 -9.72 -28.45
C ASN A 61 -1.22 -9.33 -27.81
N LEU A 62 -1.64 -8.09 -28.01
CA LEU A 62 -2.90 -7.56 -27.46
C LEU A 62 -4.11 -7.77 -28.36
N ARG A 63 -3.91 -8.30 -29.57
CA ARG A 63 -4.97 -8.66 -30.50
C ARG A 63 -5.30 -10.15 -30.39
N ALA A 64 -6.58 -10.49 -30.48
CA ALA A 64 -6.99 -11.89 -30.61
C ALA A 64 -6.54 -12.44 -31.97
N THR A 65 -5.85 -13.59 -31.94
CA THR A 65 -5.41 -14.33 -33.13
C THR A 65 -6.20 -15.63 -33.32
N GLN A 66 -6.88 -16.10 -32.28
CA GLN A 66 -7.71 -17.30 -32.29
C GLN A 66 -9.15 -16.95 -31.86
N PRO A 67 -10.16 -17.69 -32.33
CA PRO A 67 -11.51 -17.53 -31.81
C PRO A 67 -11.58 -18.02 -30.35
N GLY A 68 -12.27 -17.27 -29.50
CA GLY A 68 -12.56 -17.70 -28.14
C GLY A 68 -13.66 -18.75 -28.08
N LEU A 69 -13.72 -19.49 -26.98
CA LEU A 69 -14.73 -20.54 -26.77
C LEU A 69 -16.17 -20.00 -26.69
N SER A 70 -16.34 -18.78 -26.17
CA SER A 70 -17.65 -18.15 -25.94
C SER A 70 -17.92 -16.95 -26.85
N ALA A 71 -16.87 -16.27 -27.32
CA ALA A 71 -16.97 -15.10 -28.16
C ALA A 71 -15.73 -14.97 -29.03
N ASP A 72 -15.91 -14.43 -30.23
CA ASP A 72 -14.83 -14.14 -31.17
C ASP A 72 -14.45 -12.66 -31.07
N TYR A 73 -13.18 -12.40 -30.74
CA TYR A 73 -12.65 -11.05 -30.51
C TYR A 73 -11.68 -10.61 -31.61
N ARG A 74 -11.48 -11.41 -32.67
CA ARG A 74 -10.46 -11.18 -33.71
C ARG A 74 -10.66 -9.87 -34.48
N ASP A 75 -11.91 -9.44 -34.61
CA ASP A 75 -12.27 -8.20 -35.32
C ASP A 75 -12.26 -6.96 -34.42
N GLN A 76 -12.01 -7.10 -33.11
CA GLN A 76 -12.00 -5.97 -32.21
C GLN A 76 -10.69 -5.16 -32.33
N PRO A 77 -10.78 -3.82 -32.39
CA PRO A 77 -9.58 -2.99 -32.37
C PRO A 77 -8.90 -3.07 -31.00
N VAL A 78 -7.58 -3.05 -31.00
CA VAL A 78 -6.78 -2.92 -29.77
C VAL A 78 -6.92 -1.49 -29.26
N CYS A 79 -7.12 -1.33 -27.95
CA CYS A 79 -7.20 -0.03 -27.29
C CYS A 79 -5.87 0.72 -27.45
N THR A 80 -5.94 1.94 -27.96
CA THR A 80 -4.75 2.79 -28.09
C THR A 80 -4.36 3.41 -26.74
N PRO A 81 -3.09 3.82 -26.56
CA PRO A 81 -2.66 4.52 -25.35
C PRO A 81 -3.53 5.75 -25.04
N GLU A 82 -3.92 6.52 -26.05
CA GLU A 82 -4.73 7.74 -25.89
C GLU A 82 -6.14 7.41 -25.39
N GLN A 83 -6.74 6.34 -25.90
CA GLN A 83 -8.05 5.86 -25.45
C GLN A 83 -7.99 5.36 -24.01
N GLU A 84 -6.95 4.60 -23.65
CA GLU A 84 -6.74 4.14 -22.28
C GLU A 84 -6.59 5.31 -21.31
N MET A 85 -5.76 6.30 -21.68
CA MET A 85 -5.54 7.50 -20.84
C MET A 85 -6.82 8.31 -20.67
N ALA A 86 -7.61 8.53 -21.73
CA ALA A 86 -8.89 9.22 -21.62
C ALA A 86 -9.88 8.51 -20.67
N LEU A 87 -9.91 7.17 -20.69
CA LEU A 87 -10.73 6.38 -19.77
C LEU A 87 -10.23 6.48 -18.32
N VAL A 88 -8.92 6.47 -18.12
CA VAL A 88 -8.29 6.64 -16.81
C VAL A 88 -8.59 8.04 -16.25
N GLU A 89 -8.41 9.08 -17.04
CA GLU A 89 -8.72 10.47 -16.67
C GLU A 89 -10.19 10.63 -16.27
N GLN A 90 -11.12 10.02 -17.01
CA GLN A 90 -12.54 10.06 -16.66
C GLN A 90 -12.83 9.38 -15.30
N ALA A 91 -12.14 8.29 -14.99
CA ALA A 91 -12.34 7.55 -13.75
C ALA A 91 -11.72 8.23 -12.53
N LEU A 92 -10.61 8.91 -12.73
CA LEU A 92 -9.88 9.66 -11.71
C LEU A 92 -10.50 11.04 -11.46
N GLY A 93 -10.90 11.74 -12.53
CA GLY A 93 -11.31 13.14 -12.46
C GLY A 93 -10.16 14.06 -12.02
N SER A 94 -10.50 15.30 -11.70
CA SER A 94 -9.55 16.29 -11.16
C SER A 94 -9.65 16.38 -9.63
N ASN A 95 -8.71 17.06 -8.98
CA ASN A 95 -8.80 17.31 -7.53
C ASN A 95 -10.06 18.11 -7.15
N ASP A 96 -10.49 19.05 -8.01
CA ASP A 96 -11.68 19.87 -7.79
C ASP A 96 -12.98 19.10 -8.10
N GLN A 97 -12.92 18.17 -9.05
CA GLN A 97 -14.03 17.30 -9.44
C GLN A 97 -13.57 15.85 -9.46
N PRO A 98 -13.43 15.22 -8.27
CA PRO A 98 -12.92 13.86 -8.17
C PRO A 98 -13.87 12.90 -8.89
N GLY A 99 -13.27 11.98 -9.64
CA GLY A 99 -13.98 10.94 -10.38
C GLY A 99 -14.53 9.85 -9.45
N PRO A 100 -15.30 8.90 -10.00
CA PRO A 100 -15.99 7.88 -9.21
C PRO A 100 -15.05 7.06 -8.32
N LEU A 101 -13.87 6.70 -8.83
CA LEU A 101 -12.89 5.90 -8.10
C LEU A 101 -12.32 6.65 -6.90
N VAL A 102 -11.94 7.91 -7.12
CA VAL A 102 -11.34 8.77 -6.10
C VAL A 102 -12.34 9.04 -5.00
N ARG A 103 -13.62 9.27 -5.34
CA ARG A 103 -14.70 9.42 -4.35
C ARG A 103 -14.85 8.18 -3.46
N GLU A 104 -14.75 6.98 -4.02
CA GLU A 104 -14.81 5.74 -3.23
C GLU A 104 -13.62 5.58 -2.29
N LEU A 105 -12.41 5.88 -2.75
CA LEU A 105 -11.19 5.81 -1.93
C LEU A 105 -11.12 6.92 -0.87
N ASN A 106 -11.65 8.11 -1.17
CA ASN A 106 -11.64 9.25 -0.25
C ASN A 106 -12.47 9.00 1.03
N LYS A 107 -13.46 8.10 0.97
CA LYS A 107 -14.18 7.60 2.16
C LYS A 107 -13.24 6.97 3.20
N PHE A 108 -12.06 6.54 2.76
CA PHE A 108 -11.06 5.87 3.58
C PHE A 108 -9.79 6.71 3.78
N LEU A 109 -9.37 7.49 2.79
CA LEU A 109 -8.07 8.17 2.83
C LEU A 109 -8.13 9.62 3.32
N LEU A 110 -9.32 10.16 3.64
CA LEU A 110 -9.62 11.46 4.28
C LEU A 110 -9.03 12.72 3.60
N ASN A 111 -8.14 12.56 2.64
CA ASN A 111 -7.50 13.59 1.84
C ASN A 111 -7.67 13.21 0.37
N VAL A 112 -8.22 14.14 -0.43
CA VAL A 112 -8.48 13.93 -1.86
C VAL A 112 -7.19 13.64 -2.62
N SER A 113 -6.07 14.31 -2.29
CA SER A 113 -4.79 14.08 -2.97
C SER A 113 -4.25 12.67 -2.69
N ASP A 114 -4.38 12.18 -1.46
CA ASP A 114 -3.99 10.82 -1.10
C ASP A 114 -4.91 9.80 -1.82
N ALA A 115 -6.22 10.08 -1.89
CA ALA A 115 -7.17 9.25 -2.63
C ALA A 115 -6.87 9.22 -4.14
N GLN A 116 -6.47 10.35 -4.73
CA GLN A 116 -6.07 10.45 -6.14
C GLN A 116 -4.86 9.57 -6.44
N ARG A 117 -3.79 9.69 -5.65
CA ARG A 117 -2.56 8.90 -5.83
C ARG A 117 -2.81 7.40 -5.68
N GLU A 118 -3.61 7.01 -4.69
CA GLU A 118 -3.96 5.61 -4.50
C GLU A 118 -4.85 5.09 -5.65
N ALA A 119 -5.77 5.92 -6.15
CA ALA A 119 -6.61 5.60 -7.30
C ALA A 119 -5.79 5.39 -8.57
N GLU A 120 -4.84 6.27 -8.84
CA GLU A 120 -3.87 6.17 -9.94
C GLU A 120 -3.09 4.86 -9.85
N ARG A 121 -2.42 4.62 -8.72
CA ARG A 121 -1.67 3.37 -8.50
C ARG A 121 -2.54 2.15 -8.74
N TYR A 122 -3.74 2.14 -8.17
CA TYR A 122 -4.67 1.03 -8.29
C TYR A 122 -5.11 0.75 -9.74
N LEU A 123 -5.46 1.80 -10.50
CA LEU A 123 -5.84 1.66 -11.91
C LEU A 123 -4.67 1.19 -12.75
N PHE A 124 -3.49 1.78 -12.59
CA PHE A 124 -2.30 1.36 -13.35
C PHE A 124 -1.94 -0.09 -13.08
N GLU A 125 -1.98 -0.55 -11.82
CA GLU A 125 -1.76 -1.96 -11.49
C GLU A 125 -2.83 -2.88 -12.09
N ARG A 126 -4.10 -2.44 -12.05
CA ARG A 126 -5.23 -3.20 -12.62
C ARG A 126 -5.08 -3.33 -14.14
N LEU A 127 -4.79 -2.24 -14.84
CA LEU A 127 -4.61 -2.22 -16.29
C LEU A 127 -3.35 -2.97 -16.73
N ALA A 128 -2.24 -2.83 -15.99
CA ALA A 128 -1.03 -3.63 -16.23
C ALA A 128 -1.31 -5.13 -16.08
N GLY A 129 -2.05 -5.53 -15.03
CA GLY A 129 -2.44 -6.93 -14.82
C GLY A 129 -3.40 -7.46 -15.88
N LEU A 130 -4.32 -6.62 -16.37
CA LEU A 130 -5.22 -6.95 -17.47
C LEU A 130 -4.42 -7.14 -18.76
N ARG A 131 -3.53 -6.20 -19.07
CA ARG A 131 -2.69 -6.23 -20.28
C ARG A 131 -1.80 -7.47 -20.30
N GLN A 132 -1.14 -7.79 -19.19
CA GLN A 132 -0.36 -9.03 -19.04
C GLN A 132 -1.20 -10.30 -19.25
N ALA A 133 -2.46 -10.31 -18.80
CA ALA A 133 -3.33 -11.46 -18.96
C ALA A 133 -3.78 -11.64 -20.42
N ILE A 134 -4.06 -10.54 -21.12
CA ILE A 134 -4.45 -10.57 -22.54
C ILE A 134 -3.26 -10.91 -23.44
N ALA A 135 -2.08 -10.35 -23.16
CA ALA A 135 -0.89 -10.54 -23.98
C ALA A 135 -0.41 -12.00 -24.09
N ILE A 136 -0.85 -12.89 -23.18
CA ILE A 136 -0.57 -14.34 -23.24
C ILE A 136 -1.76 -15.19 -23.71
N ASP A 137 -2.93 -14.59 -23.92
CA ASP A 137 -4.15 -15.27 -24.31
C ASP A 137 -4.50 -14.94 -25.77
N PRO A 138 -4.18 -15.84 -26.73
CA PRO A 138 -4.40 -15.57 -28.15
C PRO A 138 -5.89 -15.47 -28.51
N THR A 139 -6.80 -15.82 -27.60
CA THR A 139 -8.24 -15.79 -27.85
C THR A 139 -8.89 -14.46 -27.48
N ARG A 140 -8.17 -13.52 -26.86
CA ARG A 140 -8.73 -12.27 -26.33
C ARG A 140 -8.09 -11.03 -26.94
N CYS A 141 -8.81 -9.92 -26.89
CA CYS A 141 -8.35 -8.61 -27.36
C CYS A 141 -8.37 -7.58 -26.23
N TYR A 142 -7.33 -6.75 -26.14
CA TYR A 142 -7.27 -5.62 -25.20
C TYR A 142 -8.04 -4.43 -25.79
N SER A 143 -9.36 -4.58 -25.93
CA SER A 143 -10.20 -3.60 -26.64
C SER A 143 -10.62 -2.42 -25.76
N PRO A 144 -11.01 -1.27 -26.35
CA PRO A 144 -11.48 -0.11 -25.58
C PRO A 144 -12.63 -0.43 -24.64
N GLN A 145 -13.54 -1.33 -25.05
CA GLN A 145 -14.69 -1.77 -24.25
C GLN A 145 -14.24 -2.58 -23.04
N LEU A 146 -13.24 -3.46 -23.21
CA LEU A 146 -12.67 -4.22 -22.11
C LEU A 146 -11.97 -3.31 -21.10
N VAL A 147 -11.19 -2.35 -21.58
CA VAL A 147 -10.52 -1.34 -20.74
C VAL A 147 -11.55 -0.50 -20.00
N ALA A 148 -12.57 0.01 -20.68
CA ALA A 148 -13.64 0.80 -20.04
C ALA A 148 -14.36 0.00 -18.95
N SER A 149 -14.63 -1.29 -19.19
CA SER A 149 -15.21 -2.19 -18.19
C SER A 149 -14.28 -2.37 -16.98
N ALA A 150 -12.99 -2.61 -17.22
CA ALA A 150 -12.00 -2.78 -16.16
C ALA A 150 -11.81 -1.51 -15.32
N VAL A 151 -11.85 -0.34 -15.95
CA VAL A 151 -11.74 0.97 -15.27
C VAL A 151 -13.00 1.24 -14.43
N LYS A 152 -14.20 1.00 -14.99
CA LYS A 152 -15.48 1.24 -14.30
C LYS A 152 -15.83 0.17 -13.27
N ALA A 153 -15.13 -0.96 -13.26
CA ALA A 153 -15.42 -2.05 -12.34
C ALA A 153 -15.24 -1.60 -10.87
N PRO A 154 -16.18 -1.96 -9.98
CA PRO A 154 -16.19 -1.49 -8.61
C PRO A 154 -14.90 -1.87 -7.88
N VAL A 155 -14.45 -0.99 -6.99
CA VAL A 155 -13.23 -1.23 -6.21
C VAL A 155 -13.54 -2.01 -4.96
N LYS A 156 -12.89 -3.16 -4.85
CA LYS A 156 -12.88 -3.94 -3.62
C LYS A 156 -11.88 -3.29 -2.68
N ILE A 157 -12.33 -2.30 -1.90
CA ILE A 157 -11.49 -1.56 -0.93
C ILE A 157 -10.71 -2.50 -0.01
N GLN A 158 -11.33 -3.60 0.41
CA GLN A 158 -10.65 -4.64 1.17
C GLN A 158 -9.36 -5.16 0.52
N ARG A 159 -9.31 -5.24 -0.82
CA ARG A 159 -8.11 -5.67 -1.55
C ARG A 159 -7.02 -4.60 -1.50
N VAL A 160 -7.39 -3.32 -1.66
CA VAL A 160 -6.44 -2.20 -1.58
C VAL A 160 -5.82 -2.13 -0.18
N LEU A 161 -6.64 -2.17 0.86
CA LEU A 161 -6.18 -2.04 2.24
C LEU A 161 -5.37 -3.25 2.74
N ARG A 162 -5.65 -4.47 2.25
CA ARG A 162 -4.92 -5.68 2.68
C ARG A 162 -3.51 -5.78 2.12
N LEU A 163 -3.19 -5.04 1.07
CA LEU A 163 -1.86 -5.05 0.47
C LEU A 163 -0.93 -4.05 1.18
N PRO A 164 0.41 -4.24 1.08
CA PRO A 164 1.35 -3.20 1.46
C PRO A 164 1.04 -1.90 0.69
N PRO A 165 1.23 -0.72 1.30
CA PRO A 165 1.80 -0.48 2.64
C PRO A 165 0.80 -0.61 3.80
N TRP A 166 -0.50 -0.60 3.51
CA TRP A 166 -1.57 -0.49 4.51
C TRP A 166 -1.64 -1.70 5.45
N ASN A 167 -1.68 -2.93 4.90
CA ASN A 167 -1.85 -4.17 5.68
C ASN A 167 -3.04 -4.14 6.66
N LEU A 168 -4.09 -3.41 6.33
CA LEU A 168 -5.29 -3.20 7.14
C LEU A 168 -6.46 -4.04 6.64
N THR A 169 -7.28 -4.50 7.57
CA THR A 169 -8.62 -4.98 7.22
C THR A 169 -9.55 -3.78 7.05
N GLU A 170 -10.52 -3.91 6.16
CA GLU A 170 -11.54 -2.89 5.94
C GLU A 170 -12.29 -2.53 7.23
N HIS A 171 -12.60 -3.51 8.09
CA HIS A 171 -13.25 -3.25 9.37
C HIS A 171 -12.38 -2.43 10.31
N LYS A 172 -11.09 -2.76 10.41
CA LYS A 172 -10.14 -2.02 11.24
C LYS A 172 -9.96 -0.59 10.72
N MET A 173 -9.96 -0.41 9.39
CA MET A 173 -9.93 0.91 8.78
C MET A 173 -11.16 1.74 9.13
N ARG A 174 -12.37 1.19 8.95
CA ARG A 174 -13.62 1.90 9.26
C ARG A 174 -13.70 2.33 10.73
N VAL A 175 -13.31 1.45 11.65
CA VAL A 175 -13.26 1.79 13.08
C VAL A 175 -12.18 2.84 13.34
N GLY A 176 -11.00 2.68 12.75
CA GLY A 176 -9.89 3.60 12.92
C GLY A 176 -10.19 5.03 12.43
N LEU A 177 -10.95 5.20 11.36
CA LEU A 177 -11.37 6.52 10.87
C LEU A 177 -12.32 7.22 11.84
N ARG A 178 -13.29 6.49 12.41
CA ARG A 178 -14.17 7.05 13.45
C ARG A 178 -13.40 7.40 14.72
N TYR A 179 -12.41 6.58 15.07
CA TYR A 179 -11.49 6.87 16.17
C TYR A 179 -10.71 8.16 15.90
N GLN A 180 -10.18 8.37 14.70
CA GLN A 180 -9.49 9.61 14.34
C GLN A 180 -10.40 10.84 14.42
N GLN A 181 -11.66 10.73 14.00
CA GLN A 181 -12.64 11.79 14.17
C GLN A 181 -12.89 12.12 15.65
N ARG A 182 -12.97 11.10 16.52
CA ARG A 182 -13.09 11.33 17.98
C ARG A 182 -11.86 11.99 18.57
N VAL A 183 -10.66 11.62 18.12
CA VAL A 183 -9.42 12.28 18.54
C VAL A 183 -9.43 13.76 18.14
N GLN A 184 -9.85 14.08 16.92
CA GLN A 184 -9.99 15.46 16.46
C GLN A 184 -11.04 16.23 17.27
N GLN A 185 -12.19 15.62 17.54
CA GLN A 185 -13.23 16.23 18.37
C GLN A 185 -12.72 16.52 19.78
N TRP A 186 -12.03 15.56 20.41
CA TRP A 186 -11.43 15.74 21.73
C TRP A 186 -10.43 16.91 21.74
N GLN A 187 -9.62 17.06 20.69
CA GLN A 187 -8.67 18.16 20.56
C GLN A 187 -9.38 19.52 20.51
N ILE A 188 -10.49 19.62 19.77
CA ILE A 188 -11.33 20.82 19.67
C ILE A 188 -11.91 21.14 21.05
N ASP A 189 -12.54 20.16 21.70
CA ASP A 189 -13.23 20.32 22.98
C ASP A 189 -12.28 20.74 24.12
N HIS A 190 -11.03 20.29 24.07
CA HIS A 190 -10.01 20.60 25.08
C HIS A 190 -9.06 21.73 24.65
N HIS A 191 -9.32 22.37 23.50
CA HIS A 191 -8.51 23.46 22.93
C HIS A 191 -7.01 23.13 22.81
N THR A 192 -6.69 21.87 22.50
CA THR A 192 -5.30 21.40 22.37
C THR A 192 -4.91 21.26 20.90
N ARG A 193 -3.66 21.64 20.57
CA ARG A 193 -3.07 21.39 19.24
C ARG A 193 -2.33 20.05 19.14
N GLY A 194 -2.03 19.43 20.29
CA GLY A 194 -1.27 18.18 20.38
C GLY A 194 -2.17 16.94 20.32
N LEU A 195 -1.59 15.78 20.05
CA LEU A 195 -2.30 14.50 20.18
C LEU A 195 -2.69 14.26 21.66
N PRO A 196 -3.88 13.69 21.93
CA PRO A 196 -4.26 13.35 23.29
C PRO A 196 -3.25 12.35 23.90
N PRO A 197 -3.10 12.36 25.25
CA PRO A 197 -2.31 11.36 25.95
C PRO A 197 -2.69 9.93 25.55
N SER A 198 -1.75 8.99 25.62
CA SER A 198 -1.99 7.61 25.15
C SER A 198 -3.21 6.97 25.81
N HIS A 199 -3.39 7.15 27.12
CA HIS A 199 -4.52 6.55 27.84
C HIS A 199 -5.88 7.08 27.37
N ILE A 200 -5.98 8.37 27.04
CA ILE A 200 -7.19 8.96 26.43
C ILE A 200 -7.43 8.37 25.05
N ARG A 201 -6.38 8.26 24.23
CA ARG A 201 -6.49 7.65 22.91
C ARG A 201 -6.91 6.17 22.97
N ASP A 202 -6.36 5.42 23.93
CA ASP A 202 -6.72 4.03 24.21
C ASP A 202 -8.22 3.94 24.61
N GLN A 203 -8.69 4.83 25.49
CA GLN A 203 -10.12 4.94 25.86
C GLN A 203 -11.02 5.25 24.64
N LEU A 204 -10.71 6.29 23.87
CA LEU A 204 -11.49 6.67 22.68
C LEU A 204 -11.55 5.54 21.64
N TRP A 205 -10.46 4.78 21.50
CA TRP A 205 -10.43 3.60 20.63
C TRP A 205 -11.36 2.51 21.14
N ASP A 206 -11.30 2.18 22.43
CA ASP A 206 -12.09 1.10 23.03
C ASP A 206 -13.59 1.42 23.02
N GLU A 207 -13.98 2.64 23.36
CA GLU A 207 -15.38 3.10 23.29
C GLU A 207 -15.92 2.99 21.86
N ASN A 208 -15.18 3.53 20.87
CA ASN A 208 -15.57 3.45 19.47
C ASN A 208 -15.60 2.01 18.93
N MET A 209 -14.68 1.16 19.39
CA MET A 209 -14.65 -0.25 19.04
C MET A 209 -15.91 -0.96 19.56
N MET A 210 -16.26 -0.74 20.83
CA MET A 210 -17.43 -1.36 21.44
C MET A 210 -18.73 -0.90 20.78
N GLU A 211 -18.86 0.40 20.48
CA GLU A 211 -20.01 0.92 19.72
C GLU A 211 -20.12 0.30 18.33
N PHE A 212 -18.99 0.17 17.62
CA PHE A 212 -18.97 -0.47 16.31
C PHE A 212 -19.40 -1.94 16.37
N ILE A 213 -18.93 -2.68 17.37
CA ILE A 213 -19.32 -4.08 17.57
C ILE A 213 -20.80 -4.19 17.95
N ASN A 214 -21.30 -3.34 18.84
CA ASN A 214 -22.71 -3.33 19.23
C ASN A 214 -23.62 -3.03 18.03
N ASP A 215 -23.30 -2.03 17.20
CA ASP A 215 -24.04 -1.74 15.96
C ASP A 215 -24.07 -2.97 15.02
N LYS A 216 -22.95 -3.69 14.90
CA LYS A 216 -22.87 -4.90 14.07
C LYS A 216 -23.72 -6.05 14.61
N ILE A 217 -23.75 -6.23 15.93
CA ILE A 217 -24.59 -7.22 16.60
C ILE A 217 -26.07 -6.90 16.38
N VAL A 218 -26.48 -5.65 16.61
CA VAL A 218 -27.87 -5.19 16.41
C VAL A 218 -28.32 -5.42 14.97
N ARG A 219 -27.46 -5.12 13.99
CA ARG A 219 -27.75 -5.35 12.56
C ARG A 219 -27.65 -6.83 12.14
N GLY A 220 -27.21 -7.74 13.02
CA GLY A 220 -27.05 -9.16 12.70
C GLY A 220 -25.99 -9.45 11.61
N VAL A 221 -25.00 -8.57 11.44
CA VAL A 221 -23.99 -8.69 10.39
C VAL A 221 -22.63 -9.12 10.97
N SER A 222 -21.86 -9.84 10.17
CA SER A 222 -20.52 -10.25 10.55
C SER A 222 -19.58 -9.06 10.74
N PHE A 223 -18.64 -9.25 11.64
CA PHE A 223 -17.53 -8.36 11.90
C PHE A 223 -16.25 -9.13 11.54
N GLY A 224 -15.35 -8.47 10.83
CA GLY A 224 -14.09 -9.08 10.42
C GLY A 224 -13.26 -9.53 11.63
N GLY A 225 -12.38 -10.51 11.42
CA GLY A 225 -11.40 -10.90 12.44
C GLY A 225 -10.40 -9.78 12.72
N GLY A 226 -9.76 -9.85 13.90
CA GLY A 226 -8.67 -8.95 14.28
C GLY A 226 -9.10 -7.63 14.94
N MET A 227 -10.38 -7.49 15.32
CA MET A 227 -10.88 -6.34 16.08
C MET A 227 -10.52 -6.51 17.56
N ARG A 228 -9.48 -5.79 17.99
CA ARG A 228 -8.91 -5.90 19.34
C ARG A 228 -8.98 -4.55 20.05
N LEU A 229 -9.26 -4.60 21.34
CA LEU A 229 -9.20 -3.45 22.23
C LEU A 229 -7.73 -3.04 22.50
N SER A 230 -7.55 -1.92 23.18
CA SER A 230 -6.24 -1.37 23.57
C SER A 230 -5.47 -2.30 24.53
N ASP A 231 -6.20 -3.10 25.31
CA ASP A 231 -5.69 -4.11 26.24
C ASP A 231 -5.51 -5.51 25.62
N GLY A 232 -5.68 -5.63 24.30
CA GLY A 232 -5.46 -6.88 23.58
C GLY A 232 -6.58 -7.91 23.70
N ARG A 233 -7.65 -7.66 24.46
CA ARG A 233 -8.85 -8.48 24.43
C ARG A 233 -9.53 -8.38 23.07
N ASN A 234 -10.27 -9.43 22.71
CA ASN A 234 -11.02 -9.43 21.48
C ASN A 234 -12.29 -8.61 21.69
N ALA A 235 -12.54 -7.62 20.82
CA ALA A 235 -13.77 -6.85 20.90
C ALA A 235 -14.99 -7.68 20.49
N ASN A 236 -14.77 -8.83 19.82
CA ASN A 236 -15.84 -9.73 19.42
C ASN A 236 -16.29 -10.67 20.57
N PRO A 237 -17.52 -10.49 21.09
CA PRO A 237 -18.04 -11.30 22.20
C PRO A 237 -18.37 -12.74 21.79
N HIS A 238 -18.61 -13.00 20.50
CA HIS A 238 -18.91 -14.33 19.95
C HIS A 238 -17.66 -15.11 19.57
N THR A 239 -16.46 -14.63 19.87
CA THR A 239 -15.26 -15.44 19.68
C THR A 239 -15.24 -16.61 20.65
N LYS A 240 -14.61 -17.71 20.25
CA LYS A 240 -14.44 -18.90 21.10
C LYS A 240 -13.73 -18.62 22.43
N ARG A 241 -13.01 -17.50 22.53
CA ARG A 241 -12.23 -17.07 23.70
C ARG A 241 -12.35 -15.55 23.87
N PRO A 242 -13.50 -15.05 24.35
CA PRO A 242 -13.76 -13.60 24.45
C PRO A 242 -12.74 -12.92 25.36
N ASP A 243 -12.34 -13.57 26.45
CA ASP A 243 -11.38 -13.03 27.42
C ASP A 243 -9.92 -13.26 27.06
N SER A 244 -9.63 -13.85 25.90
CA SER A 244 -8.24 -14.08 25.50
C SER A 244 -7.53 -12.77 25.16
N VAL A 245 -6.52 -12.44 25.96
CA VAL A 245 -5.61 -11.32 25.68
C VAL A 245 -4.56 -11.78 24.68
N LYS A 246 -4.49 -11.10 23.52
CA LYS A 246 -3.42 -11.32 22.56
C LYS A 246 -2.13 -10.70 23.10
N ARG A 247 -1.03 -11.45 23.06
CA ARG A 247 0.32 -10.96 23.35
C ARG A 247 1.17 -10.96 22.09
N LEU A 248 2.13 -10.04 22.04
CA LEU A 248 3.16 -9.97 21.02
C LEU A 248 4.26 -11.03 21.29
N PRO A 249 5.16 -11.31 20.33
CA PRO A 249 6.25 -12.27 20.52
C PRO A 249 7.17 -11.95 21.71
N ASP A 250 7.28 -10.68 22.07
CA ASP A 250 8.04 -10.18 23.23
C ASP A 250 7.28 -10.29 24.57
N GLY A 251 6.10 -10.91 24.58
CA GLY A 251 5.28 -11.10 25.78
C GLY A 251 4.41 -9.91 26.17
N ARG A 252 4.59 -8.74 25.54
CA ARG A 252 3.78 -7.55 25.84
C ARG A 252 2.34 -7.70 25.32
N VAL A 253 1.43 -7.00 25.97
CA VAL A 253 0.02 -6.99 25.56
C VAL A 253 -0.11 -6.30 24.22
N TYR A 254 -0.80 -6.95 23.28
CA TYR A 254 -1.09 -6.38 21.99
C TYR A 254 -2.07 -5.21 22.13
N ASN A 255 -1.73 -4.03 21.63
CA ASN A 255 -2.63 -2.88 21.66
C ASN A 255 -3.24 -2.63 20.27
N GLY A 256 -4.56 -2.83 20.15
CA GLY A 256 -5.29 -2.69 18.89
C GLY A 256 -5.22 -1.29 18.27
N ARG A 257 -5.24 -0.24 19.10
CA ARG A 257 -5.08 1.15 18.65
C ARG A 257 -3.69 1.39 18.10
N LYS A 258 -2.63 1.06 18.85
CA LYS A 258 -1.23 1.27 18.42
C LYS A 258 -0.98 0.55 17.10
N ASP A 259 -1.46 -0.68 16.97
CA ASP A 259 -1.34 -1.45 15.73
C ASP A 259 -2.10 -0.80 14.55
N PHE A 260 -3.25 -0.16 14.80
CA PHE A 260 -3.93 0.65 13.78
C PHE A 260 -3.11 1.88 13.39
N GLU A 261 -2.69 2.70 14.36
CA GLU A 261 -1.96 3.93 14.11
C GLU A 261 -0.66 3.70 13.34
N VAL A 262 0.09 2.66 13.70
CA VAL A 262 1.34 2.29 13.01
C VAL A 262 1.07 1.91 11.56
N MET A 263 0.10 1.02 11.32
CA MET A 263 -0.25 0.59 9.96
C MET A 263 -0.77 1.75 9.10
N PHE A 264 -1.65 2.58 9.67
CA PHE A 264 -2.23 3.72 8.98
C PHE A 264 -1.17 4.78 8.67
N LYS A 265 -0.32 5.14 9.65
CA LYS A 265 0.77 6.10 9.44
C LYS A 265 1.77 5.59 8.39
N ARG A 266 2.15 4.31 8.45
CA ARG A 266 3.02 3.69 7.45
C ARG A 266 2.40 3.77 6.04
N GLY A 267 1.10 3.50 5.95
CA GLY A 267 0.36 3.61 4.70
C GLY A 267 0.43 5.02 4.11
N GLN A 268 0.15 6.03 4.93
CA GLN A 268 0.24 7.44 4.54
C GLN A 268 1.66 7.85 4.12
N GLN A 269 2.68 7.47 4.88
CA GLN A 269 4.08 7.81 4.58
C GLN A 269 4.51 7.28 3.20
N VAL A 270 4.25 5.98 2.95
CA VAL A 270 4.59 5.36 1.66
C VAL A 270 3.82 6.00 0.51
N LEU A 271 2.53 6.28 0.71
CA LEU A 271 1.70 6.94 -0.30
C LEU A 271 2.20 8.35 -0.63
N ARG A 272 2.79 9.05 0.36
CA ARG A 272 3.33 10.40 0.20
C ARG A 272 4.76 10.44 -0.30
N GLY A 273 5.39 9.29 -0.53
CA GLY A 273 6.80 9.21 -0.90
C GLY A 273 7.73 9.64 0.24
N GLU A 274 7.23 9.72 1.46
CA GLU A 274 8.04 10.00 2.65
C GLU A 274 8.90 8.75 2.94
N ARG A 275 10.20 8.94 3.20
CA ARG A 275 11.05 7.84 3.65
C ARG A 275 10.42 7.26 4.92
N VAL A 276 10.20 5.95 4.92
CA VAL A 276 9.82 5.20 6.13
C VAL A 276 11.07 5.09 7.02
N ASN A 277 11.53 6.22 7.55
CA ASN A 277 12.54 6.24 8.59
C ASN A 277 11.85 5.83 9.90
N ASP A 278 12.29 4.70 10.46
CA ASP A 278 12.13 4.25 11.84
C ASP A 278 10.72 4.35 12.47
N LEU A 279 9.90 3.32 12.21
CA LEU A 279 8.76 2.98 13.08
C LEU A 279 9.05 1.81 14.04
N LEU A 280 10.29 1.32 14.10
CA LEU A 280 10.73 0.37 15.13
C LEU A 280 11.16 1.05 16.44
N SER A 281 11.36 2.36 16.45
CA SER A 281 11.89 3.08 17.62
C SER A 281 10.83 3.64 18.57
N ALA A 282 9.53 3.56 18.23
CA ALA A 282 8.44 4.06 19.10
C ALA A 282 7.80 2.97 19.98
N GLY A 283 8.48 1.84 20.15
CA GLY A 283 7.95 0.70 20.88
C GLY A 283 8.97 -0.22 21.52
N VAL A 284 10.26 0.12 21.57
CA VAL A 284 11.24 -0.63 22.37
C VAL A 284 12.08 0.42 23.07
N GLU A 285 11.81 0.67 24.36
CA GLU A 285 12.86 1.15 25.25
C GLU A 285 13.84 0.00 25.43
N GLN A 286 14.62 -0.26 24.40
CA GLN A 286 15.90 -0.92 24.56
C GLN A 286 16.87 0.23 24.73
N LYS A 287 17.19 0.52 25.99
CA LYS A 287 18.52 1.03 26.33
C LYS A 287 19.51 -0.03 25.86
N VAL A 288 19.81 -0.01 24.57
CA VAL A 288 21.07 -0.53 24.06
C VAL A 288 21.90 0.73 23.96
N GLU A 289 22.84 0.88 24.89
CA GLU A 289 24.05 1.65 24.61
C GLU A 289 24.65 1.02 23.35
N VAL A 290 24.32 1.58 22.20
CA VAL A 290 25.04 1.30 20.97
C VAL A 290 26.30 2.14 21.11
N GLN A 291 27.38 1.51 21.55
CA GLN A 291 28.71 1.93 21.13
C GLN A 291 28.67 2.03 19.61
N GLU A 292 28.76 3.26 19.09
CA GLU A 292 28.88 3.55 17.67
C GLU A 292 30.22 3.03 17.15
N ASP A 293 30.29 1.74 16.82
CA ASP A 293 31.32 1.18 15.95
C ASP A 293 30.63 0.61 14.70
N ILE A 294 30.24 1.50 13.79
CA ILE A 294 29.89 1.12 12.42
C ILE A 294 31.20 1.05 11.63
N PRO A 295 31.61 -0.11 11.09
CA PRO A 295 32.73 -0.16 10.16
C PRO A 295 32.34 0.56 8.87
N SER A 296 33.06 1.63 8.56
CA SER A 296 33.00 2.37 7.30
C SER A 296 33.37 1.44 6.13
N ILE A 297 32.36 0.89 5.45
CA ILE A 297 32.52 0.30 4.12
C ILE A 297 32.23 1.40 3.10
N GLY A 298 33.20 2.31 2.93
CA GLY A 298 33.24 3.20 1.78
C GLY A 298 34.03 2.51 0.65
N VAL A 299 33.46 2.45 -0.54
CA VAL A 299 34.19 1.96 -1.73
C VAL A 299 35.21 3.03 -2.12
N GLU A 300 36.49 2.70 -2.15
CA GLU A 300 37.50 3.61 -2.69
C GLU A 300 37.35 3.68 -4.23
N PRO A 301 37.14 4.87 -4.81
CA PRO A 301 37.08 5.02 -6.26
C PRO A 301 38.44 4.72 -6.90
N SER A 302 38.45 4.35 -8.19
CA SER A 302 39.69 4.25 -8.97
C SER A 302 40.44 5.59 -9.00
N ALA A 303 41.74 5.57 -9.27
CA ALA A 303 42.58 6.79 -9.27
C ALA A 303 42.07 7.87 -10.25
N GLU A 304 41.54 7.46 -11.39
CA GLU A 304 40.93 8.37 -12.37
C GLU A 304 39.61 8.97 -11.85
N ALA A 305 38.75 8.16 -11.25
CA ALA A 305 37.50 8.64 -10.65
C ALA A 305 37.74 9.53 -9.41
N LYS A 306 38.86 9.34 -8.68
CA LYS A 306 39.25 10.20 -7.56
C LYS A 306 39.52 11.64 -8.01
N LEU A 307 40.15 11.86 -9.17
CA LEU A 307 40.43 13.20 -9.70
C LEU A 307 39.14 13.93 -10.10
N ASP A 308 38.24 13.26 -10.80
CA ASP A 308 36.95 13.85 -11.21
C ASP A 308 36.05 14.16 -10.00
N LEU A 309 36.06 13.28 -8.99
CA LEU A 309 35.31 13.48 -7.75
C LEU A 309 35.91 14.60 -6.88
N GLN A 310 37.24 14.74 -6.86
CA GLN A 310 37.90 15.83 -6.15
C GLN A 310 37.61 17.19 -6.80
N ALA A 311 37.59 17.27 -8.14
CA ALA A 311 37.19 18.47 -8.88
C ALA A 311 35.72 18.86 -8.58
N LEU A 312 34.82 17.89 -8.55
CA LEU A 312 33.42 18.10 -8.15
C LEU A 312 33.32 18.66 -6.72
N PHE A 313 34.12 18.12 -5.78
CA PHE A 313 34.10 18.58 -4.40
C PHE A 313 34.70 19.97 -4.20
N ASN A 314 35.68 20.36 -5.02
CA ASN A 314 36.18 21.75 -5.03
C ASN A 314 35.07 22.75 -5.40
N GLU A 315 34.18 22.40 -6.33
CA GLU A 315 33.00 23.22 -6.62
C GLU A 315 31.95 23.22 -5.49
N VAL A 316 31.75 22.07 -4.84
CA VAL A 316 30.85 21.95 -3.67
C VAL A 316 31.35 22.85 -2.54
N PHE A 317 32.66 22.90 -2.30
CA PHE A 317 33.27 23.78 -1.29
C PHE A 317 33.15 25.26 -1.68
N ALA A 318 33.47 25.61 -2.93
CA ALA A 318 33.37 27.00 -3.40
C ALA A 318 31.94 27.56 -3.36
N LYS A 319 30.93 26.69 -3.53
CA LYS A 319 29.50 27.07 -3.55
C LYS A 319 28.78 26.84 -2.21
N ASP A 320 29.51 26.48 -1.14
CA ASP A 320 29.00 26.17 0.20
C ASP A 320 27.79 25.19 0.19
N LEU A 321 27.88 24.16 -0.66
CA LEU A 321 26.84 23.16 -0.78
C LEU A 321 26.96 22.10 0.32
N ASP A 322 25.84 21.45 0.68
CA ASP A 322 25.78 20.46 1.77
C ASP A 322 26.61 19.20 1.45
N ARG A 323 27.89 19.27 1.82
CA ARG A 323 28.92 18.24 1.59
C ARG A 323 28.53 16.86 2.12
N LYS A 324 27.79 16.80 3.24
CA LYS A 324 27.35 15.55 3.84
C LYS A 324 26.29 14.85 2.99
N LYS A 325 25.40 15.63 2.35
CA LYS A 325 24.43 15.07 1.40
C LYS A 325 25.09 14.61 0.11
N VAL A 326 26.02 15.39 -0.46
CA VAL A 326 26.71 15.04 -1.71
C VAL A 326 27.59 13.80 -1.53
N ALA A 327 28.37 13.73 -0.45
CA ALA A 327 29.20 12.56 -0.13
C ALA A 327 28.35 11.30 0.06
N LYS A 328 27.18 11.44 0.69
CA LYS A 328 26.25 10.34 0.92
C LYS A 328 25.57 9.85 -0.36
N SER A 329 25.27 10.73 -1.31
CA SER A 329 24.71 10.33 -2.61
C SER A 329 25.73 9.63 -3.51
N LEU A 330 27.01 9.93 -3.34
CA LEU A 330 28.11 9.33 -4.12
C LEU A 330 28.78 8.16 -3.40
N HIS A 331 28.25 7.74 -2.25
CA HIS A 331 28.77 6.63 -1.43
C HIS A 331 30.26 6.77 -1.06
N LEU A 332 30.73 8.01 -0.87
CA LEU A 332 32.12 8.30 -0.58
C LEU A 332 32.44 8.16 0.91
N ASN A 333 33.67 7.71 1.20
CA ASN A 333 34.18 7.62 2.56
C ASN A 333 34.27 9.03 3.19
N PRO A 334 33.64 9.28 4.35
CA PRO A 334 33.68 10.59 5.02
C PRO A 334 35.10 11.11 5.29
N LYS A 335 36.04 10.22 5.63
CA LYS A 335 37.45 10.61 5.88
C LYS A 335 38.14 11.16 4.64
N MET A 336 37.80 10.62 3.46
CA MET A 336 38.36 11.08 2.18
C MET A 336 37.84 12.46 1.81
N VAL A 337 36.56 12.73 2.07
CA VAL A 337 35.94 14.05 1.84
C VAL A 337 36.50 15.10 2.81
N GLU A 338 36.79 14.72 4.05
CA GLU A 338 37.49 15.60 5.01
C GLU A 338 38.93 15.89 4.58
N GLN A 339 39.64 14.89 4.05
CA GLN A 339 40.99 15.09 3.51
C GLN A 339 40.97 16.10 2.34
N TRP A 340 40.08 15.93 1.37
CA TRP A 340 39.93 16.88 0.25
C TRP A 340 39.53 18.29 0.71
N HIS A 341 38.70 18.39 1.74
CA HIS A 341 38.34 19.69 2.31
C HIS A 341 39.56 20.39 2.92
N ASN A 342 40.41 19.65 3.65
CA ASN A 342 41.63 20.20 4.23
C ASN A 342 42.63 20.62 3.15
N GLU A 343 42.79 19.82 2.09
CA GLU A 343 43.62 20.15 0.92
C GLU A 343 43.12 21.40 0.21
N TRP A 344 41.82 21.53 -0.01
CA TRP A 344 41.20 22.71 -0.61
C TRP A 344 41.36 23.97 0.26
N MET A 345 41.21 23.84 1.58
CA MET A 345 41.43 24.95 2.52
C MET A 345 42.88 25.42 2.50
N MET A 346 43.86 24.50 2.44
CA MET A 346 45.28 24.88 2.34
C MET A 346 45.64 25.56 1.01
N GLN A 347 44.98 25.18 -0.09
CA GLN A 347 45.21 25.79 -1.41
C GLN A 347 44.58 27.18 -1.56
N ASN A 348 43.53 27.47 -0.79
CA ASN A 348 42.79 28.75 -0.84
C ASN A 348 43.04 29.65 0.39
N SER A 349 43.94 29.26 1.30
CA SER A 349 44.35 30.09 2.44
C SER A 349 45.55 31.00 2.17
N ASP A 350 46.23 30.83 1.02
CA ASP A 350 47.37 31.65 0.56
C ASP A 350 46.99 32.63 -0.57
N ALA A 351 45.69 32.91 -0.76
CA ALA A 351 45.15 33.95 -1.65
C ALA A 351 44.36 34.98 -0.84
#